data_AF-A0A4Q3SEV5-F1
#
_entry.id   AF-A0A4Q3SEV5-F1
#
_cell.length_a   1.000
_cell.length_b   1.000
_cell.length_c   1.000
_cell.angle_alpha   90.00
_cell.angle_beta   90.00
_cell.angle_gamma   90.00
#
_symmetry.space_group_name_H-M   'P 1'
#
loop_
_entity.id
_entity.type
_entity.pdbx_description
1 polymer ?
#
loop_
_entity_poly.entity_id
_entity_poly.type
_entity_poly.pdbx_seq_one_letter_code
_entity_poly.pdbx_strand_id
1 'polypeptide(L)' 'MPSRSSSSSSGLTAWLLIAALIILADQFTKILIIGAFQLGDVRPVTGFFNLVRAHNFGAAFSFLHGASG' A
#
# COMPACT_ATOMS: atom_id res chain seq x y z
N MET A 1 13.19 46.15 -2.60
CA MET A 1 12.21 45.11 -2.93
C MET A 1 12.53 43.88 -2.10
N PRO A 2 11.64 43.34 -1.25
CA PRO A 2 11.93 42.09 -0.57
C PRO A 2 11.69 40.93 -1.55
N SER A 3 12.72 40.11 -1.78
CA SER A 3 12.59 38.84 -2.50
C SER A 3 11.80 37.86 -1.63
N ARG A 4 10.68 37.36 -2.14
CA ARG A 4 9.94 36.27 -1.48
C ARG A 4 10.81 35.01 -1.53
N SER A 5 11.24 34.50 -0.38
CA SER A 5 11.82 33.18 -0.26
C SER A 5 10.74 32.12 -0.50
N SER A 6 10.88 31.34 -1.57
CA SER A 6 9.98 30.22 -1.87
C SER A 6 10.37 29.01 -1.03
N SER A 7 9.81 28.87 0.18
CA SER A 7 10.08 27.75 1.09
C SER A 7 9.08 26.58 0.95
N SER A 8 8.64 26.25 -0.27
CA SER A 8 7.62 25.19 -0.50
C SER A 8 8.20 23.81 -0.89
N SER A 9 9.50 23.70 -1.19
CA SER A 9 10.12 22.48 -1.72
C SER A 9 10.57 21.48 -0.64
N SER A 10 10.93 21.94 0.56
CA SER A 10 11.39 21.07 1.66
C SER A 10 10.27 20.16 2.18
N GLY A 11 9.04 20.67 2.27
CA GLY A 11 7.89 19.89 2.73
C GLY A 11 7.52 18.78 1.76
N LEU A 12 7.46 19.08 0.46
CA LEU A 12 7.12 18.08 -0.56
C LEU A 12 8.13 16.93 -0.59
N THR A 13 9.43 17.24 -0.52
CA THR A 13 10.50 16.22 -0.53
C THR A 13 10.38 15.27 0.66
N ALA A 14 10.11 15.80 1.86
CA ALA A 14 9.90 14.97 3.05
C ALA A 14 8.70 14.02 2.87
N TRP A 15 7.58 14.51 2.33
CA TRP A 15 6.41 13.69 2.06
C TRP A 15 6.65 12.63 0.99
N LEU A 16 7.43 12.94 -0.06
CA LEU A 16 7.80 11.97 -1.08
C LEU A 16 8.70 10.86 -0.51
N LEU A 17 9.62 11.18 0.40
CA LEU A 17 10.43 10.16 1.07
C LEU A 17 9.58 9.24 1.96
N ILE A 18 8.62 9.80 2.69
CA ILE A 18 7.67 9.01 3.48
C ILE A 18 6.85 8.09 2.57
N ALA A 19 6.32 8.62 1.46
CA ALA A 19 5.57 7.81 0.50
C ALA A 19 6.42 6.68 -0.10
N ALA A 20 7.68 6.96 -0.46
CA ALA A 20 8.60 5.95 -0.96
C ALA A 20 8.87 4.84 0.07
N LEU A 21 9.08 5.20 1.35
CA LEU A 21 9.27 4.22 2.43
C LEU A 21 8.03 3.34 2.62
N ILE A 22 6.83 3.91 2.56
CA ILE A 22 5.57 3.16 2.66
C ILE A 22 5.44 2.18 1.49
N ILE A 23 5.71 2.62 0.25
CA ILE A 23 5.67 1.75 -0.93
C ILE A 23 6.67 0.61 -0.80
N LEU A 24 7.89 0.89 -0.36
CA LEU A 24 8.90 -0.15 -0.17
C LEU A 24 8.48 -1.16 0.90
N ALA A 25 7.93 -0.71 2.02
CA ALA A 25 7.42 -1.60 3.07
C ALA A 25 6.24 -2.45 2.58
N ASP A 26 5.30 -1.86 1.84
CA ASP A 26 4.16 -2.57 1.23
C ASP A 26 4.63 -3.66 0.25
N GLN A 27 5.53 -3.33 -0.67
CA GLN A 27 6.02 -4.30 -1.65
C GLN A 27 6.85 -5.39 -1.01
N PHE A 28 7.73 -5.04 -0.06
CA PHE A 28 8.54 -6.01 0.67
C PHE A 28 7.65 -7.01 1.43
N THR A 29 6.65 -6.52 2.16
CA THR A 29 5.72 -7.40 2.88
C THR A 29 4.93 -8.31 1.94
N LYS A 30 4.44 -7.80 0.79
CA LYS A 30 3.77 -8.64 -0.23
C LYS A 30 4.66 -9.76 -0.77
N ILE A 31 5.93 -9.46 -1.03
CA ILE A 31 6.90 -10.47 -1.50
C ILE A 31 7.05 -11.58 -0.46
N LEU A 32 7.18 -11.23 0.83
CA LEU A 32 7.25 -12.23 1.90
C LEU A 32 5.99 -13.10 1.97
N ILE A 33 4.80 -12.52 1.85
CA ILE A 33 3.54 -13.29 1.86
C ILE A 33 3.46 -14.23 0.66
N ILE A 34 3.79 -13.77 -0.55
CA ILE A 34 3.73 -14.60 -1.76
C ILE A 34 4.73 -15.76 -1.70
N GLY A 35 5.91 -15.53 -1.12
CA GLY A 35 6.94 -16.56 -0.97
C GLY A 35 6.65 -17.59 0.13
N ALA A 36 5.94 -17.20 1.20
CA ALA A 36 5.74 -18.04 2.37
C ALA A 36 4.35 -18.71 2.47
N PHE A 37 3.35 -18.23 1.73
CA PHE A 37 1.96 -18.71 1.81
C PHE A 37 1.45 -19.17 0.45
N GLN A 38 0.65 -20.23 0.41
CA GLN A 38 -0.21 -20.52 -0.74
C GLN A 38 -1.47 -19.63 -0.72
N LEU A 39 -2.13 -19.48 -1.87
CA LEU A 39 -3.35 -18.68 -1.95
C LEU A 39 -4.44 -19.33 -1.06
N GLY A 40 -5.02 -18.54 -0.15
CA GLY A 40 -6.03 -18.98 0.81
C GLY A 40 -5.46 -19.43 2.16
N ASP A 41 -4.14 -19.56 2.30
CA ASP A 41 -3.53 -19.93 3.58
C ASP A 41 -3.83 -18.91 4.67
N VAL A 42 -4.09 -19.42 5.88
CA VAL A 42 -4.40 -18.65 7.09
C VAL A 42 -3.39 -18.99 8.17
N ARG A 43 -2.71 -17.99 8.72
CA ARG A 43 -1.84 -18.11 9.90
C ARG A 43 -2.36 -17.25 11.04
N PRO A 44 -2.92 -17.84 12.10
CA PRO A 44 -3.26 -17.11 13.31
C PRO A 44 -2.04 -16.49 13.97
N VAL A 45 -2.15 -15.23 14.38
CA VAL A 45 -1.10 -14.48 15.08
C VAL A 45 -1.55 -14.14 16.50
N THR A 46 -2.80 -13.70 16.65
CA THR A 46 -3.45 -13.49 17.96
C THR A 46 -4.86 -14.06 17.93
N GLY A 47 -5.57 -14.03 19.07
CA GLY A 47 -6.95 -14.53 19.15
C GLY A 47 -7.97 -13.79 18.27
N PHE A 48 -7.64 -12.62 17.73
CA PHE A 48 -8.52 -11.82 16.86
C PHE A 48 -7.89 -11.47 15.50
N PHE A 49 -6.62 -11.84 15.26
CA PHE A 49 -5.88 -11.47 14.05
C PHE A 49 -5.24 -12.67 13.38
N ASN A 50 -5.57 -12.83 12.09
CA ASN A 50 -4.98 -13.82 11.20
C ASN A 50 -4.26 -13.12 10.05
N LEU A 51 -3.13 -13.68 9.65
CA LEU A 51 -2.46 -13.33 8.40
C LEU A 51 -2.95 -14.26 7.30
N VAL A 52 -3.45 -13.71 6.21
CA VAL A 52 -4.07 -14.47 5.10
C VAL A 52 -3.50 -14.03 3.77
N ARG A 53 -3.15 -14.98 2.90
CA ARG A 53 -2.86 -14.67 1.49
C ARG A 53 -4.16 -14.69 0.69
N ALA A 54 -4.63 -13.51 0.30
CA ALA A 54 -5.77 -13.34 -0.60
C ALA A 54 -5.38 -12.46 -1.79
N HIS A 55 -5.98 -12.72 -2.95
CA HIS A 55 -5.85 -11.85 -4.13
C HIS A 55 -7.16 -11.12 -4.35
N ASN A 56 -7.13 -9.79 -4.35
CA ASN A 56 -8.30 -8.96 -4.61
C ASN A 56 -8.21 -8.32 -6.00
N PHE A 57 -9.03 -8.80 -6.94
CA PHE A 57 -9.12 -8.27 -8.30
C PHE A 57 -10.15 -7.13 -8.44
N GLY A 58 -10.58 -6.53 -7.32
CA GLY A 58 -11.60 -5.47 -7.31
C GLY A 58 -13.02 -5.98 -7.04
N ALA A 59 -13.19 -7.06 -6.27
CA ALA A 59 -14.49 -7.69 -6.02
C ALA A 59 -15.52 -6.78 -5.32
N ALA A 60 -15.04 -5.78 -4.56
CA ALA A 60 -15.92 -4.81 -3.89
C ALA A 60 -16.75 -3.95 -4.87
N PHE A 61 -16.28 -3.82 -6.12
CA PHE A 61 -16.94 -3.04 -7.16
C PHE A 61 -17.20 -3.86 -8.43
N SER A 62 -17.50 -5.17 -8.29
CA SER A 62 -17.78 -6.03 -9.45
C SER A 62 -18.93 -5.50 -10.34
N PHE A 63 -19.86 -4.72 -9.79
CA PHE A 63 -20.90 -4.02 -10.56
C PHE A 63 -20.37 -2.88 -11.45
N LEU A 64 -19.16 -2.37 -11.20
CA LEU A 64 -18.45 -1.36 -12.00
C LEU A 64 -17.35 -1.96 -12.88
N HIS A 65 -17.22 -3.29 -12.95
CA HIS A 65 -16.14 -3.95 -13.68
C HIS A 65 -16.13 -3.65 -15.20
N GLY A 66 -17.23 -3.09 -15.74
CA GLY A 66 -17.33 -2.57 -17.11
C GLY A 66 -17.70 -1.08 -17.21
N ALA A 67 -17.72 -0.34 -16.10
CA ALA A 67 -18.00 1.09 -16.13
C ALA A 67 -16.72 1.84 -16.52
N SER A 68 -16.61 2.21 -17.79
CA SER A 68 -15.66 3.24 -18.22
C SER A 68 -16.16 4.59 -17.69
N GLY A 69 -15.43 5.17 -16.73
CA GLY A 69 -15.53 6.60 -16.46
C GLY A 69 -15.10 7.42 -17.67
#